data_AF-A0A0B4HNT7-F1
#
_entry.id   AF-A0A0B4HNT7-F1
#
_cell.length_a   1.000
_cell.length_b   1.000
_cell.length_c   1.000
_cell.angle_alpha   90.00
_cell.angle_beta   90.00
_cell.angle_gamma   90.00
#
_symmetry.space_group_name_H-M   'P 1'
#
loop_
_entity.id
_entity.type
_entity.pdbx_description
1 polymer ?
#
loop_
_entity_poly.entity_id
_entity_poly.type
_entity_poly.pdbx_seq_one_letter_code
_entity_poly.pdbx_strand_id
1 'polypeptide(L)'
;MAPKRVTAPQVDPAPLREPLAFAFSGRVAPNRILKGAMTERLSTWDPKVLKKRGIPTTELINVYRRWGQGGFGVLLTGNVMIEYDHLESPGCAIIPRGSPFSGERFEAFRAMASVSKQHGSLVIAQVSHPGRQVYSSVQQNPISASDVQLNMNRMGMSFAKPRAMEKEDFANVIEGFAHAAEYLHRAGYDGIELHGAHGYLLAQFLSPTTNKRTDQYGGSLMNRARIIFEINDAIRARVPKSFIVSIKLNSVEFQDGGFSTQDCTDLCAALEESGFDFVELSGGTYEAGGFYHRKESTKKREAFFLEFADIIVPGLNRTKVYVTGGFRTTSGMLKALDTVHGVGLGRPVCDEFDLPQKILNGEVHSAIEVLIDQADTTMTNMAAGTQ
;
A
#
# COMPACT_ATOMS: atom_id res chain seq x y z
N MET A 1 28.69 -17.77 -10.35
CA MET A 1 28.59 -18.22 -8.95
C MET A 1 27.18 -17.89 -8.48
N ALA A 2 26.46 -18.81 -7.83
CA ALA A 2 25.13 -18.49 -7.31
C ALA A 2 25.24 -17.38 -6.23
N PRO A 3 24.28 -16.45 -6.13
CA PRO A 3 24.32 -15.41 -5.11
C PRO A 3 24.25 -16.04 -3.71
N LYS A 4 24.94 -15.42 -2.75
CA LYS A 4 24.77 -15.76 -1.32
C LYS A 4 23.34 -15.41 -0.89
N ARG A 5 22.74 -16.24 -0.04
CA ARG A 5 21.37 -16.08 0.44
C ARG A 5 21.34 -15.99 1.95
N VAL A 6 20.30 -15.34 2.49
CA VAL A 6 20.07 -15.25 3.94
C VAL A 6 19.97 -16.67 4.51
N THR A 7 20.76 -16.97 5.55
CA THR A 7 20.74 -18.28 6.20
C THR A 7 19.38 -18.54 6.84
N ALA A 8 18.72 -19.62 6.44
CA ALA A 8 17.40 -20.00 6.94
C ALA A 8 17.25 -21.53 6.93
N PRO A 9 16.42 -22.10 7.84
CA PRO A 9 16.08 -23.50 7.76
C PRO A 9 15.31 -23.80 6.47
N GLN A 10 15.60 -24.96 5.87
CA GLN A 10 14.80 -25.46 4.76
C GLN A 10 13.47 -25.98 5.30
N VAL A 11 12.38 -25.48 4.74
CA VAL A 11 11.00 -25.80 5.13
C VAL A 11 10.16 -25.95 3.86
N ASP A 12 9.12 -26.78 3.94
CA ASP A 12 8.19 -26.99 2.82
C ASP A 12 7.33 -25.74 2.59
N PRO A 13 7.39 -25.10 1.40
CA PRO A 13 6.60 -23.92 1.08
C PRO A 13 5.12 -24.23 0.78
N ALA A 14 4.65 -25.48 0.89
CA ALA A 14 3.28 -25.86 0.53
C ALA A 14 2.18 -24.93 1.06
N PRO A 15 2.18 -24.46 2.33
CA PRO A 15 1.15 -23.54 2.81
C PRO A 15 1.12 -22.19 2.06
N LEU A 16 2.26 -21.71 1.56
CA LEU A 16 2.31 -20.49 0.74
C LEU A 16 1.66 -20.67 -0.63
N ARG A 17 1.65 -21.90 -1.18
CA ARG A 17 1.05 -22.22 -2.49
C ARG A 17 -0.47 -22.26 -2.46
N GLU A 18 -1.07 -22.33 -1.27
CA GLU A 18 -2.52 -22.44 -1.16
C GLU A 18 -3.21 -21.18 -1.72
N PRO A 19 -4.28 -21.35 -2.51
CA PRO A 19 -5.04 -20.22 -3.01
C PRO A 19 -5.74 -19.47 -1.86
N LEU A 20 -5.86 -18.15 -1.99
CA LEU A 20 -6.55 -17.32 -1.02
C LEU A 20 -7.80 -16.69 -1.64
N ALA A 21 -8.98 -17.12 -1.17
CA ALA A 21 -10.26 -16.59 -1.64
C ALA A 21 -10.66 -15.30 -0.90
N PHE A 22 -11.15 -14.32 -1.66
CA PHE A 22 -11.66 -13.06 -1.18
C PHE A 22 -13.19 -13.07 -1.16
N ALA A 23 -13.78 -12.99 0.03
CA ALA A 23 -15.16 -13.37 0.28
C ALA A 23 -16.22 -12.40 -0.28
N PHE A 24 -15.86 -11.14 -0.59
CA PHE A 24 -16.82 -10.13 -1.04
C PHE A 24 -16.83 -10.01 -2.57
N SER A 25 -15.64 -10.01 -3.17
CA SER A 25 -15.43 -10.00 -4.61
C SER A 25 -15.58 -11.37 -5.28
N GLY A 26 -15.41 -12.47 -4.53
CA GLY A 26 -15.38 -13.83 -5.08
C GLY A 26 -14.12 -14.15 -5.89
N ARG A 27 -13.12 -13.26 -5.88
CA ARG A 27 -11.82 -13.48 -6.52
C ARG A 27 -10.96 -14.42 -5.68
N VAL A 28 -9.99 -15.07 -6.33
CA VAL A 28 -9.06 -16.00 -5.67
C VAL A 28 -7.64 -15.67 -6.10
N ALA A 29 -6.79 -15.29 -5.15
CA ALA A 29 -5.36 -15.19 -5.40
C ALA A 29 -4.77 -16.60 -5.52
N PRO A 30 -3.92 -16.90 -6.50
CA PRO A 30 -3.40 -18.25 -6.71
C PRO A 30 -2.45 -18.74 -5.61
N ASN A 31 -1.94 -17.85 -4.77
CA ASN A 31 -1.09 -18.18 -3.63
C ASN A 31 -1.14 -17.06 -2.56
N ARG A 32 -0.49 -17.28 -1.42
CA ARG A 32 -0.53 -16.37 -0.25
C ARG A 32 0.54 -15.27 -0.26
N ILE A 33 1.28 -15.08 -1.36
CA ILE A 33 2.35 -14.09 -1.47
C ILE A 33 1.87 -12.87 -2.24
N LEU A 34 2.05 -11.69 -1.64
CA LEU A 34 1.71 -10.39 -2.22
C LEU A 34 2.98 -9.58 -2.52
N LYS A 35 3.04 -8.86 -3.64
CA LYS A 35 4.03 -7.79 -3.85
C LYS A 35 3.51 -6.54 -3.18
N GLY A 36 4.22 -6.06 -2.16
CA GLY A 36 3.87 -4.85 -1.42
C GLY A 36 4.01 -3.61 -2.29
N ALA A 37 3.16 -2.61 -2.04
CA ALA A 37 3.26 -1.31 -2.68
C ALA A 37 4.61 -0.64 -2.37
N MET A 38 5.28 -0.16 -3.41
CA MET A 38 6.57 0.53 -3.34
C MET A 38 6.56 1.62 -4.41
N THR A 39 6.81 2.88 -4.08
CA THR A 39 6.88 3.94 -5.10
C THR A 39 8.08 3.71 -6.01
N GLU A 40 7.87 3.46 -7.29
CA GLU A 40 8.95 3.20 -8.26
C GLU A 40 9.52 4.49 -8.90
N ARG A 41 8.75 5.60 -8.88
CA ARG A 41 9.09 6.88 -9.54
C ARG A 41 9.39 6.78 -11.05
N LEU A 42 8.80 5.80 -11.74
CA LEU A 42 9.01 5.55 -13.18
C LEU A 42 7.83 5.98 -14.06
N SER A 43 6.93 6.85 -13.60
CA SER A 43 5.97 7.51 -14.47
C SER A 43 6.53 8.84 -15.01
N THR A 44 5.92 9.37 -16.06
CA THR A 44 6.33 10.65 -16.65
C THR A 44 6.31 11.78 -15.62
N TRP A 45 7.24 12.73 -15.76
CA TRP A 45 7.29 13.93 -14.92
C TRP A 45 7.56 15.17 -15.78
N ASP A 46 6.77 16.21 -15.57
CA ASP A 46 7.00 17.53 -16.18
C ASP A 46 6.82 18.60 -15.09
N PRO A 47 7.85 19.44 -14.82
CA PRO A 47 7.78 20.44 -13.76
C PRO A 47 6.76 21.54 -14.04
N LYS A 48 6.36 21.76 -15.31
CA LYS A 48 5.50 22.87 -15.73
C LYS A 48 4.12 22.42 -16.22
N VAL A 49 4.05 21.32 -16.96
CA VAL A 49 2.81 20.87 -17.60
C VAL A 49 2.18 19.73 -16.80
N LEU A 50 1.29 20.09 -15.88
CA LEU A 50 0.63 19.14 -14.94
C LEU A 50 0.07 17.90 -15.64
N LYS A 51 -0.65 18.08 -16.76
CA LYS A 51 -1.30 16.98 -17.51
C LYS A 51 -0.31 15.93 -18.08
N LYS A 52 0.98 16.27 -18.20
CA LYS A 52 2.03 15.34 -18.66
C LYS A 52 2.63 14.50 -17.53
N ARG A 53 2.25 14.73 -16.27
CA ARG A 53 2.76 13.98 -15.11
C ARG A 53 2.03 12.64 -14.95
N GLY A 54 2.73 11.63 -14.46
CA GLY A 54 2.15 10.39 -13.94
C GLY A 54 1.55 9.44 -14.97
N ILE A 55 1.96 9.52 -16.23
CA ILE A 55 1.64 8.51 -17.24
C ILE A 55 2.63 7.35 -17.03
N PRO A 56 2.17 6.11 -16.82
CA PRO A 56 3.08 4.95 -16.74
C PRO A 56 3.98 4.87 -17.97
N THR A 57 5.30 4.79 -17.79
CA THR A 57 6.23 4.65 -18.92
C THR A 57 6.42 3.17 -19.30
N THR A 58 7.08 2.93 -20.43
CA THR A 58 7.48 1.58 -20.86
C THR A 58 8.35 0.87 -19.81
N GLU A 59 9.21 1.60 -19.10
CA GLU A 59 10.05 1.06 -18.02
C GLU A 59 9.18 0.58 -16.86
N LEU A 60 8.21 1.37 -16.41
CA LEU A 60 7.28 0.96 -15.36
C LEU A 60 6.49 -0.28 -15.79
N ILE A 61 5.95 -0.29 -17.01
CA ILE A 61 5.23 -1.44 -17.57
C ILE A 61 6.13 -2.69 -17.60
N ASN A 62 7.41 -2.54 -17.94
CA ASN A 62 8.37 -3.65 -17.93
C ASN A 62 8.64 -4.19 -16.53
N VAL A 63 8.77 -3.33 -15.51
CA VAL A 63 8.93 -3.75 -14.11
C VAL A 63 7.71 -4.58 -13.67
N TYR A 64 6.50 -4.11 -13.98
CA TYR A 64 5.26 -4.81 -13.68
C TYR A 64 5.08 -6.11 -14.45
N ARG A 65 5.56 -6.20 -15.69
CA ARG A 65 5.67 -7.46 -16.44
C ARG A 65 6.59 -8.46 -15.74
N ARG A 66 7.73 -8.00 -15.20
CA ARG A 66 8.69 -8.87 -14.50
C ARG A 66 8.12 -9.38 -13.17
N TRP A 67 7.45 -8.53 -12.39
CA TRP A 67 6.73 -9.01 -11.20
C TRP A 67 5.53 -9.91 -11.56
N GLY A 68 4.84 -9.64 -12.66
CA GLY A 68 3.82 -10.54 -13.24
C GLY A 68 4.34 -11.94 -13.52
N GLN A 69 5.58 -12.05 -13.97
CA GLN A 69 6.28 -13.34 -14.20
C GLN A 69 6.80 -13.99 -12.90
N GLY A 70 6.76 -13.26 -11.78
CA GLY A 70 7.44 -13.63 -10.54
C GLY A 70 6.67 -14.59 -9.62
N GLY A 71 5.47 -15.02 -10.02
CA GLY A 71 4.69 -16.01 -9.27
C GLY A 71 3.91 -15.47 -8.07
N PHE A 72 3.59 -14.18 -8.03
CA PHE A 72 2.79 -13.60 -6.94
C PHE A 72 1.30 -13.98 -7.03
N GLY A 73 0.66 -14.10 -5.88
CA GLY A 73 -0.80 -14.17 -5.77
C GLY A 73 -1.46 -12.83 -6.05
N VAL A 74 -0.92 -11.77 -5.43
CA VAL A 74 -1.39 -10.39 -5.58
C VAL A 74 -0.22 -9.47 -5.91
N LEU A 75 -0.42 -8.57 -6.87
CA LEU A 75 0.50 -7.49 -7.19
C LEU A 75 -0.13 -6.16 -6.82
N LEU A 76 0.42 -5.48 -5.80
CA LEU A 76 0.08 -4.09 -5.53
C LEU A 76 0.93 -3.16 -6.36
N THR A 77 0.30 -2.12 -6.91
CA THR A 77 1.07 -1.04 -7.52
C THR A 77 1.84 -0.25 -6.47
N GLY A 78 2.81 0.56 -6.88
CA GLY A 78 3.21 1.73 -6.12
C GLY A 78 2.05 2.73 -6.00
N ASN A 79 2.33 3.85 -5.34
CA ASN A 79 1.37 4.92 -5.14
C ASN A 79 0.78 5.45 -6.47
N VAL A 80 -0.55 5.41 -6.57
CA VAL A 80 -1.33 6.09 -7.62
C VAL A 80 -2.04 7.30 -7.03
N MET A 81 -1.61 8.49 -7.43
CA MET A 81 -2.19 9.75 -6.94
C MET A 81 -3.48 10.09 -7.68
N ILE A 82 -4.41 10.75 -6.99
CA ILE A 82 -5.67 11.22 -7.56
C ILE A 82 -5.63 12.67 -8.08
N GLU A 83 -4.48 13.34 -7.98
CA GLU A 83 -4.27 14.73 -8.38
C GLU A 83 -2.88 14.96 -8.97
N TYR A 84 -2.75 15.96 -9.84
CA TYR A 84 -1.48 16.32 -10.48
C TYR A 84 -0.49 17.06 -9.57
N ASP A 85 -0.99 17.70 -8.52
CA ASP A 85 -0.27 18.60 -7.63
C ASP A 85 -0.32 18.16 -6.17
N HIS A 86 -1.00 17.07 -5.84
CA HIS A 86 -0.88 16.40 -4.55
C HIS A 86 -0.14 15.08 -4.76
N LEU A 87 1.19 15.14 -4.65
CA LEU A 87 2.07 14.03 -4.97
C LEU A 87 2.87 13.60 -3.74
N GLU A 88 3.06 12.30 -3.62
CA GLU A 88 4.09 11.73 -2.74
C GLU A 88 5.49 12.07 -3.29
N SER A 89 5.74 11.75 -4.56
CA SER A 89 7.00 12.05 -5.24
C SER A 89 6.82 12.30 -6.74
N PRO A 90 7.75 13.04 -7.39
CA PRO A 90 7.85 13.09 -8.84
C PRO A 90 7.99 11.68 -9.44
N GLY A 91 7.24 11.41 -10.51
CA GLY A 91 7.24 10.11 -11.18
C GLY A 91 6.29 9.07 -10.58
N CYS A 92 5.45 9.43 -9.59
CA CYS A 92 4.30 8.60 -9.22
C CYS A 92 3.28 8.54 -10.36
N ALA A 93 2.58 7.42 -10.48
CA ALA A 93 1.47 7.30 -11.42
C ALA A 93 0.29 8.15 -10.93
N ILE A 94 -0.49 8.73 -11.85
CA ILE A 94 -1.57 9.67 -11.50
C ILE A 94 -2.82 9.32 -12.30
N ILE A 95 -3.96 9.14 -11.63
CA ILE A 95 -5.31 9.04 -12.21
C ILE A 95 -6.14 10.21 -11.66
N PRO A 96 -6.09 11.39 -12.32
CA PRO A 96 -6.82 12.55 -11.86
C PRO A 96 -8.29 12.48 -12.21
N ARG A 97 -9.13 13.12 -11.39
CA ARG A 97 -10.58 13.24 -11.63
C ARG A 97 -10.88 13.70 -13.06
N GLY A 98 -11.88 13.05 -13.67
CA GLY A 98 -12.34 13.39 -15.01
C GLY A 98 -11.39 12.97 -16.14
N SER A 99 -10.37 12.15 -15.85
CA SER A 99 -9.54 11.57 -16.90
C SER A 99 -10.38 10.67 -17.82
N PRO A 100 -10.23 10.78 -19.14
CA PRO A 100 -11.00 9.95 -20.05
C PRO A 100 -10.59 8.47 -19.92
N PHE A 101 -11.56 7.57 -20.12
CA PHE A 101 -11.31 6.12 -20.23
C PHE A 101 -10.70 5.73 -21.59
N SER A 102 -9.83 6.58 -22.11
CA SER A 102 -9.13 6.44 -23.40
C SER A 102 -7.92 7.38 -23.44
N GLY A 103 -7.10 7.26 -24.48
CA GLY A 103 -5.90 8.07 -24.67
C GLY A 103 -4.69 7.56 -23.91
N GLU A 104 -3.55 8.23 -24.09
CA GLU A 104 -2.22 7.75 -23.69
C GLU A 104 -2.14 7.23 -22.24
N ARG A 105 -2.67 8.00 -21.28
CA ARG A 105 -2.68 7.60 -19.86
C ARG A 105 -3.46 6.30 -19.65
N PHE A 106 -4.67 6.21 -20.21
CA PHE A 106 -5.53 5.05 -20.02
C PHE A 106 -4.92 3.82 -20.65
N GLU A 107 -4.37 3.99 -21.85
CA GLU A 107 -3.68 2.93 -22.57
C GLU A 107 -2.44 2.43 -21.84
N ALA A 108 -1.69 3.31 -21.18
CA ALA A 108 -0.54 2.93 -20.37
C ALA A 108 -0.93 2.15 -19.11
N PHE A 109 -1.97 2.57 -18.39
CA PHE A 109 -2.51 1.80 -17.26
C PHE A 109 -3.07 0.44 -17.72
N ARG A 110 -3.77 0.41 -18.86
CA ARG A 110 -4.30 -0.83 -19.46
C ARG A 110 -3.18 -1.79 -19.85
N ALA A 111 -2.12 -1.29 -20.47
CA ALA A 111 -0.94 -2.08 -20.81
C ALA A 111 -0.27 -2.65 -19.55
N MET A 112 -0.11 -1.83 -18.50
CA MET A 112 0.46 -2.27 -17.23
C MET A 112 -0.36 -3.40 -16.58
N ALA A 113 -1.69 -3.26 -16.51
CA ALA A 113 -2.56 -4.33 -16.03
C ALA A 113 -2.44 -5.59 -16.89
N SER A 114 -2.49 -5.44 -18.21
CA SER A 114 -2.44 -6.58 -19.14
C SER A 114 -1.16 -7.41 -18.98
N VAL A 115 0.02 -6.78 -18.93
CA VAL A 115 1.29 -7.52 -18.81
C VAL A 115 1.49 -8.13 -17.42
N SER A 116 0.96 -7.49 -16.38
CA SER A 116 1.09 -7.95 -14.99
C SER A 116 0.28 -9.23 -14.73
N LYS A 117 -0.87 -9.38 -15.40
CA LYS A 117 -1.84 -10.47 -15.14
C LYS A 117 -1.58 -11.75 -15.93
N GLN A 118 -0.64 -11.74 -16.88
CA GLN A 118 -0.45 -12.83 -17.85
C GLN A 118 -0.21 -14.20 -17.20
N HIS A 119 0.31 -14.23 -15.97
CA HIS A 119 0.61 -15.46 -15.23
C HIS A 119 -0.31 -15.70 -14.02
N GLY A 120 -1.47 -15.03 -13.97
CA GLY A 120 -2.54 -15.35 -13.02
C GLY A 120 -2.56 -14.53 -11.73
N SER A 121 -1.61 -13.62 -11.51
CA SER A 121 -1.65 -12.69 -10.39
C SER A 121 -2.88 -11.77 -10.47
N LEU A 122 -3.51 -11.51 -9.33
CA LEU A 122 -4.49 -10.42 -9.21
C LEU A 122 -3.73 -9.10 -9.11
N VAL A 123 -4.13 -8.08 -9.88
CA VAL A 123 -3.44 -6.78 -9.93
C VAL A 123 -4.33 -5.70 -9.36
N ILE A 124 -3.85 -5.08 -8.28
CA ILE A 124 -4.59 -4.13 -7.47
C ILE A 124 -3.78 -2.85 -7.37
N ALA A 125 -4.39 -1.71 -7.67
CA ALA A 125 -3.67 -0.45 -7.57
C ALA A 125 -3.82 0.18 -6.18
N GLN A 126 -2.71 0.55 -5.55
CA GLN A 126 -2.74 1.32 -4.33
C GLN A 126 -2.96 2.80 -4.65
N VAL A 127 -4.16 3.30 -4.36
CA VAL A 127 -4.55 4.69 -4.60
C VAL A 127 -4.38 5.49 -3.32
N SER A 128 -3.80 6.68 -3.43
CA SER A 128 -3.44 7.49 -2.28
C SER A 128 -3.57 9.00 -2.53
N HIS A 129 -3.54 9.73 -1.43
CA HIS A 129 -3.44 11.19 -1.40
C HIS A 129 -2.46 11.56 -0.27
N PRO A 130 -1.43 12.39 -0.52
CA PRO A 130 -0.37 12.65 0.47
C PRO A 130 -0.84 13.49 1.66
N GLY A 131 -1.92 14.25 1.51
CA GLY A 131 -2.41 15.17 2.52
C GLY A 131 -1.30 16.16 2.93
N ARG A 132 -0.99 16.25 4.22
CA ARG A 132 0.11 17.10 4.74
C ARG A 132 1.54 16.68 4.35
N GLN A 133 1.73 15.56 3.64
CA GLN A 133 3.05 15.02 3.27
C GLN A 133 3.47 15.32 1.81
N VAL A 134 2.84 16.28 1.14
CA VAL A 134 3.31 16.77 -0.17
C VAL A 134 4.37 17.85 0.01
N TYR A 135 5.47 17.77 -0.76
CA TYR A 135 6.53 18.77 -0.70
C TYR A 135 6.00 20.18 -0.99
N SER A 136 6.48 21.16 -0.22
CA SER A 136 6.11 22.57 -0.35
C SER A 136 6.45 23.17 -1.72
N SER A 137 7.43 22.58 -2.42
CA SER A 137 7.78 22.94 -3.80
C SER A 137 6.77 22.47 -4.85
N VAL A 138 5.93 21.49 -4.51
CA VAL A 138 4.86 20.97 -5.37
C VAL A 138 3.52 21.62 -5.02
N GLN A 139 3.21 21.72 -3.73
CA GLN A 139 1.96 22.28 -3.24
C GLN A 139 2.20 23.14 -1.99
N GLN A 140 1.87 24.42 -2.07
CA GLN A 140 2.06 25.38 -0.98
C GLN A 140 0.89 25.41 0.00
N ASN A 141 -0.30 24.94 -0.39
CA ASN A 141 -1.50 24.93 0.44
C ASN A 141 -2.16 23.54 0.44
N PRO A 142 -1.49 22.50 0.97
CA PRO A 142 -2.05 21.16 0.96
C PRO A 142 -3.28 21.05 1.86
N ILE A 143 -4.10 20.03 1.62
CA ILE A 143 -5.24 19.70 2.47
C ILE A 143 -4.91 18.56 3.45
N SER A 144 -5.58 18.55 4.60
CA SER A 144 -5.48 17.51 5.62
C SER A 144 -6.75 17.46 6.47
N ALA A 145 -6.86 16.50 7.39
CA ALA A 145 -7.93 16.47 8.38
C ALA A 145 -7.99 17.76 9.22
N SER A 146 -6.83 18.30 9.59
CA SER A 146 -6.68 19.56 10.35
C SER A 146 -5.41 20.30 9.95
N ASP A 147 -5.23 21.54 10.41
CA ASP A 147 -4.12 22.43 10.06
C ASP A 147 -2.79 22.10 10.78
N VAL A 148 -2.55 20.82 11.07
CA VAL A 148 -1.36 20.35 11.78
C VAL A 148 -0.23 20.12 10.76
N GLN A 149 0.82 20.93 10.81
CA GLN A 149 1.97 20.84 9.90
C GLN A 149 2.90 19.67 10.24
N LEU A 150 3.46 19.03 9.20
CA LEU A 150 4.58 18.10 9.33
C LEU A 150 5.89 18.86 9.51
N ASN A 151 6.38 18.93 10.74
CA ASN A 151 7.65 19.57 11.06
C ASN A 151 8.79 18.56 10.92
N MET A 152 9.15 18.25 9.67
CA MET A 152 10.34 17.46 9.35
C MET A 152 11.25 18.24 8.43
N ASN A 153 12.45 18.56 8.91
CA ASN A 153 13.53 19.16 8.13
C ASN A 153 14.68 18.14 7.99
N ARG A 154 14.42 17.02 7.30
CA ARG A 154 15.42 15.97 7.05
C ARG A 154 15.62 15.79 5.55
N MET A 155 16.87 15.77 5.10
CA MET A 155 17.25 15.55 3.69
C MET A 155 16.62 16.54 2.68
N GLY A 156 16.44 17.81 3.06
CA GLY A 156 15.89 18.84 2.16
C GLY A 156 14.38 18.72 1.90
N MET A 157 13.71 17.78 2.55
CA MET A 157 12.25 17.67 2.54
C MET A 157 11.66 18.80 3.38
N SER A 158 10.76 19.58 2.79
CA SER A 158 9.99 20.62 3.46
C SER A 158 8.53 20.47 3.08
N PHE A 159 7.64 20.54 4.08
CA PHE A 159 6.20 20.39 3.91
C PHE A 159 5.51 21.68 4.33
N ALA A 160 4.60 22.17 3.49
CA ALA A 160 3.82 23.37 3.80
C ALA A 160 2.77 23.06 4.88
N LYS A 161 2.33 24.09 5.62
CA LYS A 161 1.24 23.94 6.59
C LYS A 161 -0.05 23.62 5.82
N PRO A 162 -0.75 22.51 6.14
CA PRO A 162 -2.00 22.20 5.46
C PRO A 162 -3.14 23.07 5.96
N ARG A 163 -4.18 23.21 5.13
CA ARG A 163 -5.51 23.67 5.56
C ARG A 163 -6.37 22.46 5.93
N ALA A 164 -7.25 22.62 6.92
CA ALA A 164 -8.27 21.62 7.22
C ALA A 164 -9.25 21.49 6.05
N MET A 165 -9.58 20.26 5.64
CA MET A 165 -10.52 20.01 4.55
C MET A 165 -11.90 20.63 4.83
N GLU A 166 -12.43 21.29 3.81
CA GLU A 166 -13.80 21.80 3.73
C GLU A 166 -14.67 20.86 2.90
N LYS A 167 -15.98 21.13 2.84
CA LYS A 167 -16.98 20.25 2.22
C LYS A 167 -16.63 19.88 0.77
N GLU A 168 -16.16 20.84 0.00
CA GLU A 168 -15.76 20.66 -1.39
C GLU A 168 -14.52 19.77 -1.51
N ASP A 169 -13.58 19.85 -0.55
CA ASP A 169 -12.40 18.99 -0.51
C ASP A 169 -12.81 17.53 -0.26
N PHE A 170 -13.75 17.28 0.66
CA PHE A 170 -14.29 15.93 0.87
C PHE A 170 -14.91 15.37 -0.40
N ALA A 171 -15.78 16.15 -1.06
CA ALA A 171 -16.41 15.75 -2.32
C ALA A 171 -15.36 15.43 -3.40
N ASN A 172 -14.33 16.26 -3.52
CA ASN A 172 -13.24 16.06 -4.47
C ASN A 172 -12.41 14.81 -4.17
N VAL A 173 -12.06 14.56 -2.91
CA VAL A 173 -11.30 13.37 -2.52
C VAL A 173 -12.12 12.10 -2.78
N ILE A 174 -13.38 12.08 -2.34
CA ILE A 174 -14.30 10.94 -2.55
C ILE A 174 -14.47 10.66 -4.05
N GLU A 175 -14.74 11.70 -4.84
CA GLU A 175 -14.83 11.59 -6.30
C GLU A 175 -13.53 11.09 -6.93
N GLY A 176 -12.36 11.55 -6.44
CA GLY A 176 -11.05 11.13 -6.93
C GLY A 176 -10.81 9.63 -6.76
N PHE A 177 -11.05 9.09 -5.57
CA PHE A 177 -10.94 7.67 -5.32
C PHE A 177 -11.97 6.85 -6.12
N ALA A 178 -13.23 7.31 -6.17
CA ALA A 178 -14.28 6.62 -6.91
C ALA A 178 -14.02 6.60 -8.43
N HIS A 179 -13.58 7.72 -9.01
CA HIS A 179 -13.17 7.81 -10.41
C HIS A 179 -11.96 6.92 -10.70
N ALA A 180 -10.95 6.93 -9.82
CA ALA A 180 -9.77 6.07 -9.97
C ALA A 180 -10.16 4.59 -9.97
N ALA A 181 -11.05 4.16 -9.08
CA ALA A 181 -11.53 2.77 -9.05
C ALA A 181 -12.23 2.36 -10.36
N GLU A 182 -13.12 3.20 -10.89
CA GLU A 182 -13.77 2.95 -12.18
C GLU A 182 -12.76 2.91 -13.34
N TYR A 183 -11.80 3.83 -13.34
CA TYR A 183 -10.74 3.90 -14.32
C TYR A 183 -9.89 2.63 -14.34
N LEU A 184 -9.47 2.17 -13.16
CA LEU A 184 -8.70 0.95 -12.96
C LEU A 184 -9.49 -0.29 -13.38
N HIS A 185 -10.76 -0.38 -13.01
CA HIS A 185 -11.63 -1.46 -13.44
C HIS A 185 -11.71 -1.54 -14.97
N ARG A 186 -11.97 -0.41 -15.64
CA ARG A 186 -12.03 -0.32 -17.11
C ARG A 186 -10.69 -0.60 -17.78
N ALA A 187 -9.57 -0.28 -17.12
CA ALA A 187 -8.22 -0.60 -17.57
C ALA A 187 -7.82 -2.07 -17.34
N GLY A 188 -8.64 -2.86 -16.64
CA GLY A 188 -8.43 -4.31 -16.46
C GLY A 188 -7.77 -4.72 -15.14
N TYR A 189 -7.64 -3.81 -14.18
CA TYR A 189 -7.23 -4.14 -12.81
C TYR A 189 -8.30 -4.97 -12.10
N ASP A 190 -7.89 -5.79 -11.14
CA ASP A 190 -8.79 -6.61 -10.33
C ASP A 190 -9.34 -5.86 -9.11
N GLY A 191 -8.67 -4.78 -8.69
CA GLY A 191 -9.09 -4.03 -7.51
C GLY A 191 -8.36 -2.72 -7.27
N ILE A 192 -8.76 -2.10 -6.15
CA ILE A 192 -8.17 -0.91 -5.55
C ILE A 192 -7.80 -1.19 -4.10
N GLU A 193 -6.63 -0.72 -3.68
CA GLU A 193 -6.25 -0.62 -2.27
C GLU A 193 -6.24 0.84 -1.85
N LEU A 194 -6.99 1.19 -0.81
CA LEU A 194 -6.97 2.51 -0.21
C LEU A 194 -5.74 2.64 0.70
N HIS A 195 -4.95 3.71 0.54
CA HIS A 195 -3.79 3.93 1.41
C HIS A 195 -4.17 4.68 2.70
N GLY A 196 -4.48 3.93 3.76
CA GLY A 196 -4.81 4.41 5.11
C GLY A 196 -3.69 4.25 6.14
N ALA A 197 -2.43 4.31 5.71
CA ALA A 197 -1.26 4.08 6.54
C ALA A 197 -0.20 5.17 6.35
N HIS A 198 0.92 5.08 7.08
CA HIS A 198 2.16 5.86 6.89
C HIS A 198 2.05 7.39 6.92
N GLY A 199 0.91 7.91 7.36
CA GLY A 199 0.64 9.34 7.45
C GLY A 199 0.18 9.98 6.15
N TYR A 200 -0.32 9.20 5.16
CA TYR A 200 -1.11 9.73 4.03
C TYR A 200 -2.47 10.26 4.51
N LEU A 201 -3.24 10.91 3.63
CA LEU A 201 -4.46 11.62 4.00
C LEU A 201 -5.43 10.77 4.84
N LEU A 202 -5.72 9.54 4.43
CA LEU A 202 -6.65 8.69 5.18
C LEU A 202 -6.08 8.31 6.57
N ALA A 203 -4.78 8.08 6.70
CA ALA A 203 -4.12 7.91 7.99
C ALA A 203 -4.18 9.19 8.85
N GLN A 204 -4.06 10.37 8.23
CA GLN A 204 -4.18 11.66 8.92
C GLN A 204 -5.60 11.87 9.49
N PHE A 205 -6.64 11.34 8.83
CA PHE A 205 -7.98 11.32 9.40
C PHE A 205 -8.09 10.32 10.55
N LEU A 206 -7.52 9.12 10.38
CA LEU A 206 -7.54 8.05 11.37
C LEU A 206 -6.71 8.31 12.62
N SER A 207 -5.83 9.31 12.66
CA SER A 207 -4.94 9.53 13.80
C SER A 207 -5.38 10.72 14.66
N PRO A 208 -5.47 10.58 16.01
CA PRO A 208 -5.88 11.70 16.87
C PRO A 208 -4.81 12.79 16.93
N THR A 209 -3.56 12.50 16.57
CA THR A 209 -2.46 13.48 16.59
C THR A 209 -2.57 14.47 15.44
N THR A 210 -3.19 14.07 14.33
CA THR A 210 -3.32 14.85 13.10
C THR A 210 -4.75 15.30 12.82
N ASN A 211 -5.77 14.55 13.27
CA ASN A 211 -7.18 14.94 13.19
C ASN A 211 -7.66 15.59 14.50
N LYS A 212 -7.81 16.91 14.47
CA LYS A 212 -8.31 17.75 15.58
C LYS A 212 -9.73 18.27 15.33
N ARG A 213 -10.43 17.68 14.36
CA ARG A 213 -11.79 18.11 14.01
C ARG A 213 -12.78 17.82 15.14
N THR A 214 -13.79 18.67 15.25
CA THR A 214 -14.91 18.55 16.20
C THR A 214 -16.25 18.31 15.48
N ASP A 215 -16.22 18.20 14.16
CA ASP A 215 -17.39 17.85 13.34
C ASP A 215 -17.53 16.34 13.15
N GLN A 216 -18.39 15.93 12.23
CA GLN A 216 -18.68 14.52 11.93
C GLN A 216 -17.48 13.71 11.40
N TYR A 217 -16.35 14.35 11.08
CA TYR A 217 -15.12 13.70 10.62
C TYR A 217 -14.02 13.66 11.70
N GLY A 218 -14.31 14.04 12.94
CA GLY A 218 -13.37 14.02 14.07
C GLY A 218 -13.94 13.45 15.37
N GLY A 219 -13.10 13.36 16.39
CA GLY A 219 -13.46 12.78 17.69
C GLY A 219 -13.40 11.25 17.67
N SER A 220 -14.57 10.58 17.68
CA SER A 220 -14.64 9.12 17.76
C SER A 220 -13.94 8.43 16.58
N LEU A 221 -13.49 7.18 16.76
CA LEU A 221 -12.91 6.38 15.69
C LEU A 221 -13.80 6.34 14.44
N MET A 222 -15.10 6.09 14.60
CA MET A 222 -16.03 5.99 13.48
C MET A 222 -16.24 7.32 12.75
N ASN A 223 -16.19 8.46 13.44
CA ASN A 223 -16.19 9.77 12.78
C ASN A 223 -14.89 9.99 12.01
N ARG A 224 -13.75 9.66 12.62
CA ARG A 224 -12.43 9.77 11.98
C ARG A 224 -12.29 8.88 10.74
N ALA A 225 -12.88 7.69 10.78
CA ALA A 225 -12.90 6.75 9.66
C ALA A 225 -13.99 7.04 8.62
N ARG A 226 -14.92 7.99 8.87
CA ARG A 226 -16.10 8.25 8.02
C ARG A 226 -15.77 8.42 6.54
N ILE A 227 -14.72 9.19 6.23
CA ILE A 227 -14.29 9.43 4.85
C ILE A 227 -13.92 8.13 4.11
N ILE A 228 -13.40 7.12 4.80
CA ILE A 228 -13.03 5.82 4.21
C ILE A 228 -14.30 5.08 3.75
N PHE A 229 -15.36 5.11 4.57
CA PHE A 229 -16.63 4.47 4.23
C PHE A 229 -17.36 5.22 3.11
N GLU A 230 -17.34 6.56 3.13
CA GLU A 230 -17.90 7.37 2.04
C GLU A 230 -17.16 7.14 0.71
N ILE A 231 -15.84 6.99 0.75
CA ILE A 231 -15.04 6.56 -0.41
C ILE A 231 -15.46 5.17 -0.88
N ASN A 232 -15.59 4.20 0.03
CA ASN A 232 -16.00 2.84 -0.31
C ASN A 232 -17.38 2.83 -0.97
N ASP A 233 -18.37 3.53 -0.41
CA ASP A 233 -19.72 3.62 -0.97
C ASP A 233 -19.70 4.21 -2.38
N ALA A 234 -18.93 5.29 -2.59
CA ALA A 234 -18.77 5.92 -3.90
C ALA A 234 -18.07 4.99 -4.92
N ILE A 235 -17.09 4.20 -4.49
CA ILE A 235 -16.45 3.18 -5.32
C ILE A 235 -17.47 2.09 -5.68
N ARG A 236 -18.17 1.54 -4.70
CA ARG A 236 -19.16 0.45 -4.88
C ARG A 236 -20.31 0.83 -5.79
N ALA A 237 -20.63 2.12 -5.90
CA ALA A 237 -21.60 2.63 -6.87
C ALA A 237 -21.13 2.59 -8.34
N ARG A 238 -19.83 2.43 -8.62
CA ARG A 238 -19.24 2.57 -9.97
C ARG A 238 -18.56 1.31 -10.51
N VAL A 239 -18.25 0.35 -9.65
CA VAL A 239 -17.53 -0.88 -10.03
C VAL A 239 -18.38 -2.10 -9.71
N PRO A 240 -18.22 -3.21 -10.46
CA PRO A 240 -18.96 -4.43 -10.17
C PRO A 240 -18.52 -5.01 -8.81
N LYS A 241 -19.41 -5.79 -8.19
CA LYS A 241 -19.11 -6.49 -6.92
C LYS A 241 -17.83 -7.33 -6.97
N SER A 242 -17.48 -7.87 -8.14
CA SER A 242 -16.27 -8.65 -8.37
C SER A 242 -14.96 -7.86 -8.38
N PHE A 243 -15.02 -6.54 -8.27
CA PHE A 243 -13.85 -5.67 -8.11
C PHE A 243 -13.44 -5.65 -6.63
N ILE A 244 -12.18 -5.98 -6.38
CA ILE A 244 -11.60 -6.08 -5.04
C ILE A 244 -11.48 -4.67 -4.47
N VAL A 245 -11.93 -4.48 -3.23
CA VAL A 245 -11.64 -3.27 -2.45
C VAL A 245 -10.90 -3.69 -1.20
N SER A 246 -9.70 -3.16 -1.02
CA SER A 246 -8.85 -3.39 0.13
C SER A 246 -8.34 -2.08 0.72
N ILE A 247 -7.70 -2.16 1.89
CA ILE A 247 -7.09 -1.01 2.55
C ILE A 247 -5.79 -1.40 3.24
N LYS A 248 -4.79 -0.52 3.15
CA LYS A 248 -3.58 -0.60 3.96
C LYS A 248 -3.74 0.24 5.22
N LEU A 249 -3.47 -0.35 6.38
CA LEU A 249 -3.57 0.33 7.68
C LEU A 249 -2.25 0.25 8.44
N ASN A 250 -2.00 1.29 9.26
CA ASN A 250 -1.05 1.17 10.34
C ASN A 250 -1.65 0.27 11.43
N SER A 251 -0.93 -0.76 11.86
CA SER A 251 -1.33 -1.57 13.01
C SER A 251 -1.22 -0.78 14.31
N VAL A 252 -0.33 0.21 14.33
CA VAL A 252 -0.15 1.19 15.40
C VAL A 252 0.66 2.37 14.87
N GLU A 253 0.42 3.57 15.39
CA GLU A 253 1.34 4.70 15.30
C GLU A 253 2.18 4.77 16.57
N PHE A 254 3.51 4.77 16.43
CA PHE A 254 4.44 4.78 17.57
C PHE A 254 4.60 6.16 18.23
N GLN A 255 3.55 6.97 18.16
CA GLN A 255 3.45 8.30 18.76
C GLN A 255 2.50 8.22 19.96
N ASP A 256 2.82 8.95 21.04
CA ASP A 256 1.92 9.04 22.19
C ASP A 256 0.58 9.66 21.77
N GLY A 257 -0.52 8.94 22.05
CA GLY A 257 -1.88 9.34 21.64
C GLY A 257 -2.18 9.14 20.15
N GLY A 258 -1.34 8.39 19.42
CA GLY A 258 -1.57 8.00 18.03
C GLY A 258 -2.64 6.92 17.84
N PHE A 259 -2.85 6.51 16.59
CA PHE A 259 -3.73 5.39 16.25
C PHE A 259 -3.26 4.09 16.93
N SER A 260 -4.13 3.48 17.74
CA SER A 260 -3.78 2.32 18.56
C SER A 260 -4.11 0.99 17.89
N THR A 261 -3.56 -0.11 18.41
CA THR A 261 -3.92 -1.47 17.96
C THR A 261 -5.40 -1.76 18.17
N GLN A 262 -6.00 -1.27 19.27
CA GLN A 262 -7.43 -1.45 19.51
C GLN A 262 -8.27 -0.67 18.50
N ASP A 263 -7.88 0.58 18.16
CA ASP A 263 -8.53 1.31 17.07
C ASP A 263 -8.44 0.53 15.75
N CYS A 264 -7.29 -0.09 15.47
CA CYS A 264 -7.11 -0.92 14.29
C CYS A 264 -8.05 -2.14 14.29
N THR A 265 -8.18 -2.83 15.42
CA THR A 265 -9.11 -3.96 15.59
C THR A 265 -10.56 -3.54 15.32
N ASP A 266 -11.02 -2.47 15.99
CA ASP A 266 -12.39 -1.99 15.87
C ASP A 266 -12.68 -1.50 14.44
N LEU A 267 -11.72 -0.82 13.81
CA LEU A 267 -11.83 -0.39 12.42
C LEU A 267 -11.87 -1.58 11.46
N CYS A 268 -11.03 -2.61 11.66
CA CYS A 268 -11.04 -3.80 10.81
C CYS A 268 -12.39 -4.54 10.86
N ALA A 269 -13.03 -4.60 12.03
CA ALA A 269 -14.38 -5.17 12.15
C ALA A 269 -15.40 -4.37 11.32
N ALA A 270 -15.39 -3.04 11.42
CA ALA A 270 -16.28 -2.18 10.62
C ALA A 270 -15.99 -2.25 9.10
N LEU A 271 -14.72 -2.41 8.71
CA LEU A 271 -14.32 -2.63 7.32
C LEU A 271 -14.83 -3.97 6.77
N GLU A 272 -14.85 -5.03 7.59
CA GLU A 272 -15.46 -6.31 7.22
C GLU A 272 -16.97 -6.17 6.96
N GLU A 273 -17.69 -5.46 7.83
CA GLU A 273 -19.13 -5.18 7.62
C GLU A 273 -19.37 -4.38 6.32
N SER A 274 -18.43 -3.53 5.95
CA SER A 274 -18.47 -2.70 4.73
C SER A 274 -17.95 -3.41 3.47
N GLY A 275 -17.54 -4.68 3.59
CA GLY A 275 -17.17 -5.53 2.47
C GLY A 275 -15.78 -5.29 1.88
N PHE A 276 -14.79 -4.95 2.72
CA PHE A 276 -13.39 -4.96 2.31
C PHE A 276 -12.88 -6.40 2.18
N ASP A 277 -12.30 -6.75 1.03
CA ASP A 277 -11.82 -8.10 0.74
C ASP A 277 -10.58 -8.48 1.57
N PHE A 278 -9.67 -7.53 1.77
CA PHE A 278 -8.55 -7.69 2.67
C PHE A 278 -8.06 -6.37 3.27
N VAL A 279 -7.34 -6.49 4.39
CA VAL A 279 -6.55 -5.43 5.01
C VAL A 279 -5.07 -5.82 4.93
N GLU A 280 -4.23 -4.89 4.49
CA GLU A 280 -2.77 -5.02 4.61
C GLU A 280 -2.28 -4.25 5.84
N LEU A 281 -1.74 -4.97 6.82
CA LEU A 281 -1.17 -4.39 8.03
C LEU A 281 0.30 -4.02 7.81
N SER A 282 0.59 -2.76 8.11
CA SER A 282 1.93 -2.18 8.16
C SER A 282 2.10 -1.37 9.45
N GLY A 283 3.11 -0.52 9.58
CA GLY A 283 3.19 0.38 10.73
C GLY A 283 4.21 1.49 10.62
N GLY A 284 4.04 2.50 11.48
CA GLY A 284 4.84 3.73 11.55
C GLY A 284 4.37 4.86 10.63
N THR A 285 5.05 6.01 10.74
CA THR A 285 4.83 7.23 9.94
C THR A 285 6.18 7.87 9.56
N TYR A 286 6.20 8.91 8.73
CA TYR A 286 7.44 9.67 8.46
C TYR A 286 8.09 10.24 9.74
N GLU A 287 7.28 10.63 10.74
CA GLU A 287 7.74 11.18 12.02
C GLU A 287 8.29 10.10 12.96
N ALA A 288 7.75 8.88 12.88
CA ALA A 288 8.18 7.72 13.66
C ALA A 288 8.10 6.46 12.78
N GLY A 289 9.13 6.26 11.94
CA GLY A 289 9.14 5.13 11.02
C GLY A 289 9.12 3.80 11.77
N GLY A 290 8.26 2.87 11.35
CA GLY A 290 8.07 1.60 12.06
C GLY A 290 9.30 0.69 12.07
N PHE A 291 10.33 1.05 11.31
CA PHE A 291 11.62 0.38 11.22
C PHE A 291 12.70 1.00 12.12
N TYR A 292 12.49 2.21 12.65
CA TYR A 292 13.48 2.88 13.49
C TYR A 292 13.33 2.48 14.97
N HIS A 293 14.47 2.19 15.60
CA HIS A 293 14.63 1.87 17.04
C HIS A 293 13.89 0.64 17.57
N ARG A 294 14.29 -0.59 17.21
CA ARG A 294 13.73 -1.80 17.88
C ARG A 294 14.71 -2.94 18.14
N LYS A 295 14.37 -3.71 19.19
CA LYS A 295 15.13 -4.80 19.81
C LYS A 295 15.59 -5.85 18.79
N GLU A 296 16.77 -6.41 19.03
CA GLU A 296 17.37 -7.48 18.20
C GLU A 296 16.43 -8.68 17.97
N SER A 297 15.56 -8.97 18.94
CA SER A 297 14.55 -10.03 18.86
C SER A 297 13.50 -9.79 17.78
N THR A 298 13.13 -8.54 17.51
CA THR A 298 12.14 -8.18 16.48
C THR A 298 12.76 -8.27 15.09
N LYS A 299 14.05 -7.90 14.95
CA LYS A 299 14.82 -8.10 13.71
C LYS A 299 14.95 -9.59 13.36
N LYS A 300 15.17 -10.45 14.37
CA LYS A 300 15.32 -11.91 14.18
C LYS A 300 14.02 -12.65 13.81
N ARG A 301 12.83 -12.07 14.06
CA ARG A 301 11.53 -12.73 13.80
C ARG A 301 10.95 -12.43 12.40
N GLU A 302 11.62 -11.60 11.60
CA GLU A 302 11.24 -11.24 10.21
C GLU A 302 9.82 -10.70 9.99
N ALA A 303 9.14 -10.29 11.06
CA ALA A 303 7.72 -9.96 11.00
C ALA A 303 7.38 -8.84 11.99
N PHE A 304 7.66 -7.61 11.57
CA PHE A 304 7.60 -6.42 12.43
C PHE A 304 6.22 -6.15 13.05
N PHE A 305 5.15 -6.64 12.42
CA PHE A 305 3.78 -6.33 12.79
C PHE A 305 2.94 -7.53 13.23
N LEU A 306 3.54 -8.73 13.34
CA LEU A 306 2.80 -9.95 13.68
C LEU A 306 2.14 -9.89 15.06
N GLU A 307 2.82 -9.29 16.05
CA GLU A 307 2.26 -9.17 17.42
C GLU A 307 0.95 -8.37 17.46
N PHE A 308 0.77 -7.44 16.52
CA PHE A 308 -0.49 -6.69 16.39
C PHE A 308 -1.53 -7.49 15.61
N ALA A 309 -1.09 -8.25 14.59
CA ALA A 309 -1.98 -9.13 13.85
C ALA A 309 -2.61 -10.22 14.74
N ASP A 310 -1.89 -10.72 15.75
CA ASP A 310 -2.40 -11.67 16.74
C ASP A 310 -3.62 -11.14 17.52
N ILE A 311 -3.75 -9.80 17.63
CA ILE A 311 -4.86 -9.13 18.31
C ILE A 311 -6.00 -8.82 17.33
N ILE A 312 -5.67 -8.44 16.09
CA ILE A 312 -6.63 -7.95 15.10
C ILE A 312 -7.35 -9.11 14.38
N VAL A 313 -6.60 -10.12 13.92
CA VAL A 313 -7.12 -11.18 13.04
C VAL A 313 -8.25 -12.01 13.69
N PRO A 314 -8.22 -12.37 14.99
CA PRO A 314 -9.28 -13.18 15.59
C PRO A 314 -10.68 -12.58 15.51
N GLY A 315 -10.81 -11.26 15.31
CA GLY A 315 -12.08 -10.57 15.15
C GLY A 315 -12.68 -10.61 13.74
N LEU A 316 -11.96 -11.19 12.76
CA LEU A 316 -12.34 -11.18 11.34
C LEU A 316 -12.71 -12.57 10.84
N ASN A 317 -13.83 -12.68 10.11
CA ASN A 317 -14.35 -13.96 9.61
C ASN A 317 -14.21 -14.09 8.09
N ARG A 318 -14.24 -12.97 7.37
CA ARG A 318 -14.37 -12.91 5.91
C ARG A 318 -13.24 -12.11 5.27
N THR A 319 -12.92 -10.95 5.85
CA THR A 319 -11.83 -10.09 5.41
C THR A 319 -10.50 -10.80 5.62
N LYS A 320 -9.68 -10.87 4.57
CA LYS A 320 -8.34 -11.45 4.68
C LYS A 320 -7.35 -10.45 5.23
N VAL A 321 -6.25 -10.95 5.79
CA VAL A 321 -5.21 -10.10 6.36
C VAL A 321 -3.87 -10.47 5.73
N TYR A 322 -3.22 -9.47 5.15
CA TYR A 322 -1.83 -9.52 4.77
C TYR A 322 -0.99 -8.75 5.78
N VAL A 323 0.23 -9.21 6.04
CA VAL A 323 1.25 -8.42 6.75
C VAL A 323 2.42 -8.20 5.81
N THR A 324 2.91 -6.97 5.75
CA THR A 324 4.11 -6.61 4.97
C THR A 324 5.14 -5.96 5.86
N GLY A 325 6.32 -6.56 5.92
CA GLY A 325 7.47 -5.96 6.56
C GLY A 325 8.52 -6.97 6.99
N GLY A 326 9.68 -6.96 6.32
CA GLY A 326 10.88 -7.64 6.80
C GLY A 326 11.10 -9.07 6.34
N PHE A 327 10.10 -9.73 5.74
CA PHE A 327 10.25 -11.12 5.30
C PHE A 327 11.40 -11.29 4.31
N ARG A 328 12.26 -12.28 4.60
CA ARG A 328 13.39 -12.69 3.75
C ARG A 328 13.47 -14.20 3.60
N THR A 329 12.80 -14.97 4.45
CA THR A 329 12.92 -16.43 4.49
C THR A 329 11.56 -17.11 4.39
N THR A 330 11.53 -18.30 3.79
CA THR A 330 10.32 -19.13 3.72
C THR A 330 9.82 -19.48 5.12
N SER A 331 10.73 -19.78 6.06
CA SER A 331 10.35 -20.05 7.46
C SER A 331 9.69 -18.87 8.15
N GLY A 332 10.18 -17.63 7.95
CA GLY A 332 9.57 -16.43 8.50
C GLY A 332 8.16 -16.19 7.92
N MET A 333 8.02 -16.40 6.62
CA MET A 333 6.72 -16.30 5.93
C MET A 333 5.72 -17.35 6.43
N LEU A 334 6.13 -18.62 6.54
CA LEU A 334 5.27 -19.68 7.06
C LEU A 334 4.86 -19.43 8.50
N LYS A 335 5.79 -18.96 9.34
CA LYS A 335 5.47 -18.62 10.72
C LYS A 335 4.42 -17.51 10.83
N ALA A 336 4.42 -16.56 9.89
CA ALA A 336 3.40 -15.53 9.84
C ALA A 336 2.01 -16.08 9.48
N LEU A 337 1.94 -17.14 8.66
CA LEU A 337 0.67 -17.77 8.28
C LEU A 337 -0.04 -18.47 9.44
N ASP A 338 0.62 -18.68 10.59
CA ASP A 338 -0.04 -19.12 11.82
C ASP A 338 -1.07 -18.07 12.31
N THR A 339 -0.87 -16.81 11.95
CA THR A 339 -1.69 -15.67 12.39
C THR A 339 -2.45 -15.03 11.22
N VAL A 340 -1.79 -14.82 10.08
CA VAL A 340 -2.35 -14.05 8.95
C VAL A 340 -2.64 -14.92 7.74
N HIS A 341 -3.42 -14.38 6.81
CA HIS A 341 -3.87 -15.13 5.64
C HIS A 341 -2.87 -15.09 4.48
N GLY A 342 -2.01 -14.06 4.44
CA GLY A 342 -0.95 -13.92 3.46
C GLY A 342 0.17 -12.97 3.91
N VAL A 343 1.25 -12.96 3.15
CA VAL A 343 2.47 -12.19 3.45
C VAL A 343 2.85 -11.30 2.27
N GLY A 344 3.34 -10.10 2.56
CA GLY A 344 3.80 -9.16 1.56
C GLY A 344 5.32 -9.05 1.49
N LEU A 345 5.86 -9.05 0.26
CA LEU A 345 7.26 -8.84 -0.05
C LEU A 345 7.45 -7.48 -0.74
N GLY A 346 8.39 -6.68 -0.23
CA GLY A 346 8.80 -5.41 -0.83
C GLY A 346 10.21 -5.52 -1.42
N ARG A 347 11.17 -4.84 -0.79
CA ARG A 347 12.58 -4.74 -1.22
C ARG A 347 13.23 -6.02 -1.82
N PRO A 348 13.08 -7.24 -1.25
CA PRO A 348 13.72 -8.45 -1.81
C PRO A 348 13.39 -8.73 -3.26
N VAL A 349 12.19 -8.37 -3.69
CA VAL A 349 11.69 -8.69 -5.02
C VAL A 349 12.11 -7.64 -6.05
N CYS A 350 12.84 -6.61 -5.62
CA CYS A 350 13.58 -5.71 -6.51
C CYS A 350 14.94 -6.33 -6.91
N ASP A 351 15.57 -7.11 -6.01
CA ASP A 351 16.81 -7.83 -6.29
C ASP A 351 16.56 -9.13 -7.09
N GLU A 352 15.45 -9.81 -6.82
CA GLU A 352 15.07 -11.08 -7.45
C GLU A 352 13.56 -11.11 -7.73
N PHE A 353 13.15 -10.63 -8.92
CA PHE A 353 11.75 -10.52 -9.33
C PHE A 353 10.95 -11.83 -9.26
N ASP A 354 11.62 -12.96 -9.47
CA ASP A 354 11.04 -14.31 -9.46
C ASP A 354 11.26 -15.06 -8.13
N LEU A 355 11.67 -14.35 -7.07
CA LEU A 355 11.83 -14.91 -5.74
C LEU A 355 10.58 -15.69 -5.25
N PRO A 356 9.34 -15.19 -5.40
CA PRO A 356 8.16 -15.95 -4.98
C PRO A 356 8.04 -17.27 -5.75
N GLN A 357 8.17 -17.25 -7.08
CA GLN A 357 8.12 -18.45 -7.91
C GLN A 357 9.15 -19.50 -7.46
N LYS A 358 10.40 -19.08 -7.24
CA LYS A 358 11.48 -19.98 -6.77
C LYS A 358 11.20 -20.55 -5.38
N ILE A 359 10.67 -19.73 -4.47
CA ILE A 359 10.25 -20.18 -3.13
C ILE A 359 9.12 -21.20 -3.25
N LEU A 360 8.10 -20.89 -4.04
CA LEU A 360 6.96 -21.79 -4.24
C LEU A 360 7.42 -23.10 -4.88
N ASN A 361 8.39 -23.09 -5.79
CA ASN A 361 8.96 -24.30 -6.38
C ASN A 361 9.90 -25.08 -5.43
N GLY A 362 10.28 -24.51 -4.29
CA GLY A 362 11.28 -25.10 -3.38
C GLY A 362 12.72 -25.03 -3.90
N GLU A 363 12.98 -24.20 -4.91
CA GLU A 363 14.33 -23.99 -5.48
C GLU A 363 15.21 -23.16 -4.53
N VAL A 364 14.59 -22.26 -3.77
CA VAL A 364 15.26 -21.39 -2.80
C VAL A 364 14.38 -21.26 -1.55
N HIS A 365 15.01 -21.00 -0.40
CA HIS A 365 14.30 -20.84 0.88
C HIS A 365 14.45 -19.45 1.51
N SER A 366 15.11 -18.54 0.80
CA SER A 366 15.37 -17.19 1.27
C SER A 366 15.81 -16.26 0.13
N ALA A 367 15.69 -14.96 0.38
CA ALA A 367 16.16 -13.91 -0.49
C ALA A 367 17.69 -13.87 -0.59
N ILE A 368 18.18 -13.19 -1.63
CA ILE A 368 19.61 -12.86 -1.78
C ILE A 368 20.07 -12.04 -0.57
N GLU A 369 21.23 -12.40 -0.03
CA GLU A 369 21.90 -11.62 1.00
C GLU A 369 22.68 -10.49 0.33
N VAL A 370 22.13 -9.27 0.38
CA VAL A 370 22.79 -8.09 -0.16
C VAL A 370 23.84 -7.54 0.82
N LEU A 371 24.82 -6.80 0.30
CA LEU A 371 25.90 -6.23 1.09
C LEU A 371 25.50 -4.99 1.91
N ILE A 372 24.32 -4.44 1.65
CA ILE A 372 23.78 -3.26 2.35
C ILE A 372 23.15 -3.72 3.66
N ASP A 373 23.49 -3.04 4.76
CA ASP A 373 22.83 -3.26 6.05
C ASP A 373 21.31 -3.09 5.90
N GLN A 374 20.57 -4.17 6.18
CA GLN A 374 19.12 -4.19 6.06
C GLN A 374 18.42 -3.27 7.06
N ALA A 375 19.11 -2.86 8.14
CA ALA A 375 18.63 -1.86 9.08
C ALA A 375 18.75 -0.42 8.54
N ASP A 376 19.59 -0.18 7.53
CA ASP A 376 19.65 1.09 6.81
C ASP A 376 18.53 1.15 5.77
N THR A 377 17.34 1.53 6.23
CA THR A 377 16.15 1.64 5.38
C THR A 377 16.32 2.67 4.27
N THR A 378 17.09 3.74 4.49
CA THR A 378 17.34 4.76 3.46
C THR A 378 18.14 4.17 2.30
N MET A 379 19.28 3.56 2.61
CA MET A 379 20.16 2.97 1.58
C MET A 379 19.50 1.79 0.87
N THR A 380 18.78 0.94 1.60
CA THR A 380 18.08 -0.19 1.00
C THR A 380 16.89 0.23 0.12
N ASN A 381 16.20 1.32 0.45
CA ASN A 381 15.15 1.88 -0.40
C ASN A 381 15.75 2.44 -1.71
N MET A 382 16.82 3.22 -1.61
CA MET A 382 17.52 3.76 -2.80
C MET A 382 18.03 2.66 -3.72
N ALA A 383 18.66 1.62 -3.16
CA ALA A 383 19.18 0.49 -3.94
C ALA A 383 18.06 -0.31 -4.62
N ALA A 384 16.91 -0.46 -3.95
CA ALA A 384 15.74 -1.13 -4.52
C ALA A 384 15.03 -0.30 -5.61
N GLY A 385 15.44 0.97 -5.83
CA GLY A 385 14.75 1.89 -6.73
C GLY A 385 13.36 2.26 -6.22
N THR A 386 13.18 2.27 -4.90
CA THR A 386 11.88 2.50 -4.25
C THR A 386 11.94 3.66 -3.27
N GLN A 387 10.81 4.37 -3.14
CA GLN A 387 10.59 5.51 -2.24
C GLN A 387 11.44 6.72 -2.55
#